data_AF-A0A5M4A9K1-F1
#
_entry.id   AF-A0A5M4A9K1-F1
#
_cell.length_a   1.000
_cell.length_b   1.000
_cell.length_c   1.000
_cell.angle_alpha   90.00
_cell.angle_beta   90.00
_cell.angle_gamma   90.00
#
_symmetry.space_group_name_H-M   'P 1'
#
loop_
_entity.id
_entity.type
_entity.pdbx_description
1 polymer ?
#
loop_
_entity_poly.entity_id
_entity_poly.type
_entity_poly.pdbx_seq_one_letter_code
_entity_poly.pdbx_strand_id
1 'polypeptide(L)'
;MIPYISRGSLAVENPMKRVFGRTGFEVTTLGLGGQASIQWTPSDVDPVAIILKAHKLGVNYYDTSNVYGPSQMNYGKAFRKLDMVPGLPGYRERARRNIFLTSKTHLRYAKGGDNVEGVRSGTNGPDGSKTLDDVRRSLSQMFGDGKGNYPKGAYLDMVLIHSLSTWQELDAVYEGLDNPDPDAERIGALAALRDVRDGTNLTGLNPKEERLIRHIGFSGHYDAALMMAMIQRDKYELLDGMLVAINANDKLNFNMQNNVIPVAAAKNMGIIAMKVFADGAMYTKPATWSNKPEHVVRTVGSASLPSTPLVQYSLTTPGIHTAIIGIGHISEEHRDCQLTQNLASAQVEPDSLSESDREKIEKMANVVKNGETNYFQMNQKPLSAPREVALEQRNEGSTRKAVLTWQTAYAGASPLDRYEIWRDGEKVGQMPYRPQTTMEPFVYEDVVEDNAAHSYIMKSVDKQGESASSEAVTMQAV
;
A
#
# COMPACT_ATOMS: atom_id res chain seq x y z
N MET A 1 -40.65 8.66 3.07
CA MET A 1 -39.33 8.40 2.49
C MET A 1 -38.45 7.87 3.62
N ILE A 2 -38.25 6.54 3.68
CA ILE A 2 -37.57 5.86 4.79
C ILE A 2 -36.06 5.86 4.46
N PRO A 3 -35.16 6.28 5.37
CA PRO A 3 -33.73 6.23 5.11
C PRO A 3 -33.30 4.77 4.92
N TYR A 4 -32.40 4.53 3.99
CA TYR A 4 -31.80 3.21 3.73
C TYR A 4 -30.99 2.81 4.97
N ILE A 5 -31.65 2.15 5.93
CA ILE A 5 -31.02 1.56 7.10
C ILE A 5 -30.22 0.35 6.60
N SER A 6 -28.91 0.34 6.86
CA SER A 6 -28.13 -0.89 6.83
C SER A 6 -28.80 -1.88 7.79
N ARG A 7 -29.45 -2.92 7.24
CA ARG A 7 -30.13 -3.98 8.00
C ARG A 7 -29.16 -5.02 8.60
N GLY A 8 -27.89 -4.66 8.80
CA GLY A 8 -26.94 -5.43 9.60
C GLY A 8 -27.10 -5.07 11.08
N SER A 9 -26.98 -6.04 11.99
CA SER A 9 -27.00 -5.82 13.44
C SER A 9 -26.12 -4.62 13.82
N LEU A 10 -26.70 -3.58 14.43
CA LEU A 10 -26.03 -2.30 14.72
C LEU A 10 -24.79 -2.44 15.63
N ALA A 11 -24.67 -3.54 16.36
CA ALA A 11 -23.49 -3.90 17.13
C ALA A 11 -22.74 -5.05 16.44
N VAL A 12 -21.48 -4.80 16.07
CA VAL A 12 -20.54 -5.83 15.64
C VAL A 12 -19.86 -6.37 16.89
N GLU A 13 -20.26 -7.56 17.35
CA GLU A 13 -19.68 -8.19 18.54
C GLU A 13 -18.32 -8.82 18.24
N ASN A 14 -18.21 -9.49 17.09
CA ASN A 14 -16.99 -10.15 16.63
C ASN A 14 -16.61 -9.61 15.24
N PRO A 15 -15.73 -8.60 15.17
CA PRO A 15 -15.28 -8.07 13.89
C PRO A 15 -14.67 -9.16 13.00
N MET A 16 -15.09 -9.21 11.75
CA MET A 16 -14.49 -10.02 10.70
C MET A 16 -12.98 -9.77 10.64
N LYS A 17 -12.21 -10.86 10.57
CA LYS A 17 -10.76 -10.83 10.42
C LYS A 17 -10.34 -11.57 9.16
N ARG A 18 -9.19 -11.18 8.62
CA ARG A 18 -8.52 -11.83 7.49
C ARG A 18 -7.08 -12.11 7.88
N VAL A 19 -6.51 -13.23 7.42
CA VAL A 19 -5.08 -13.50 7.56
C VAL A 19 -4.31 -12.44 6.78
N PHE A 20 -3.41 -11.73 7.42
CA PHE A 20 -2.78 -10.54 6.88
C PHE A 20 -1.54 -10.88 6.05
N GLY A 21 -1.77 -11.38 4.84
CA GLY A 21 -0.72 -11.88 3.96
C GLY A 21 0.18 -12.91 4.67
N ARG A 22 1.48 -12.85 4.38
CA ARG A 22 2.50 -13.73 4.96
C ARG A 22 2.86 -13.45 6.41
N THR A 23 2.31 -12.39 7.03
CA THR A 23 2.60 -12.06 8.44
C THR A 23 2.00 -13.09 9.41
N GLY A 24 0.97 -13.82 8.98
CA GLY A 24 0.23 -14.76 9.83
C GLY A 24 -0.69 -14.10 10.88
N PHE A 25 -0.73 -12.77 10.95
CA PHE A 25 -1.61 -12.05 11.88
C PHE A 25 -3.05 -12.00 11.35
N GLU A 26 -4.06 -12.19 12.21
CA GLU A 26 -5.47 -12.01 11.82
C GLU A 26 -5.92 -10.56 12.06
N VAL A 27 -6.03 -9.80 10.97
CA VAL A 27 -6.36 -8.38 10.99
C VAL A 27 -7.86 -8.14 10.80
N THR A 28 -8.45 -7.23 11.57
CA THR A 28 -9.83 -6.79 11.35
C THR A 28 -9.96 -6.08 10.02
N THR A 29 -11.09 -6.27 9.34
CA THR A 29 -11.35 -5.63 8.03
C THR A 29 -11.39 -4.10 8.12
N LEU A 30 -11.75 -3.53 9.27
CA LEU A 30 -11.52 -2.12 9.57
C LEU A 30 -10.19 -1.95 10.34
N GLY A 31 -9.38 -0.97 9.92
CA GLY A 31 -8.26 -0.44 10.68
C GLY A 31 -8.47 1.03 11.06
N LEU A 32 -7.82 1.48 12.13
CA LEU A 32 -7.85 2.87 12.58
C LEU A 32 -6.71 3.68 11.93
N GLY A 33 -7.08 4.63 11.08
CA GLY A 33 -6.12 5.57 10.48
C GLY A 33 -5.69 6.66 11.47
N GLY A 34 -4.38 6.88 11.62
CA GLY A 34 -3.81 7.89 12.52
C GLY A 34 -3.84 9.33 12.01
N GLN A 35 -4.40 9.56 10.81
CA GLN A 35 -4.68 10.90 10.26
C GLN A 35 -6.05 11.41 10.78
N ALA A 36 -6.77 12.24 10.03
CA ALA A 36 -8.06 12.85 10.44
C ALA A 36 -7.95 13.49 11.85
N SER A 37 -8.90 13.28 12.76
CA SER A 37 -8.85 13.91 14.10
C SER A 37 -7.67 13.47 14.97
N ILE A 38 -7.00 12.36 14.67
CA ILE A 38 -5.85 11.90 15.48
C ILE A 38 -4.59 12.74 15.16
N GLN A 39 -4.46 13.26 13.94
CA GLN A 39 -3.41 14.21 13.53
C GLN A 39 -3.91 15.66 13.57
N TRP A 40 -5.01 15.94 12.87
CA TRP A 40 -5.61 17.26 12.66
C TRP A 40 -6.78 17.45 13.62
N THR A 41 -6.49 17.46 14.93
CA THR A 41 -7.50 17.42 15.99
C THR A 41 -8.32 18.72 16.05
N PRO A 42 -9.65 18.69 15.78
CA PRO A 42 -10.53 19.81 16.09
C PRO A 42 -10.56 20.08 17.59
N SER A 43 -10.75 21.34 18.00
CA SER A 43 -10.68 21.75 19.41
C SER A 43 -11.71 21.07 20.32
N ASP A 44 -12.82 20.60 19.75
CA ASP A 44 -13.91 19.91 20.46
C ASP A 44 -13.82 18.38 20.39
N VAL A 45 -12.71 17.83 19.88
CA VAL A 45 -12.52 16.38 19.72
C VAL A 45 -11.38 15.89 20.62
N ASP A 46 -11.65 14.83 21.38
CA ASP A 46 -10.60 14.06 22.06
C ASP A 46 -10.10 12.91 21.14
N PRO A 47 -8.86 12.98 20.61
CA PRO A 47 -8.31 11.93 19.77
C PRO A 47 -8.02 10.63 20.54
N VAL A 48 -7.80 10.71 21.86
CA VAL A 48 -7.56 9.52 22.70
C VAL A 48 -8.85 8.73 22.84
N ALA A 49 -10.00 9.39 23.00
CA ALA A 49 -11.30 8.73 23.06
C ALA A 49 -11.63 7.94 21.78
N ILE A 50 -11.21 8.42 20.61
CA ILE A 50 -11.34 7.69 19.33
C ILE A 50 -10.57 6.36 19.38
N ILE A 51 -9.32 6.40 19.82
CA ILE A 51 -8.45 5.20 19.90
C ILE A 51 -9.02 4.20 20.92
N LEU A 52 -9.44 4.67 22.10
CA LEU A 52 -10.07 3.83 23.11
C LEU A 52 -11.36 3.19 22.62
N LYS A 53 -12.20 3.94 21.88
CA LYS A 53 -13.43 3.40 21.30
C LYS A 53 -13.15 2.37 20.21
N ALA A 54 -12.16 2.60 19.34
CA ALA A 54 -11.75 1.62 18.33
C ALA A 54 -11.27 0.31 18.99
N HIS A 55 -10.45 0.39 20.04
CA HIS A 55 -10.03 -0.77 20.81
C HIS A 55 -11.21 -1.50 21.46
N LYS A 56 -12.14 -0.76 22.08
CA LYS A 56 -13.37 -1.33 22.67
C LYS A 56 -14.23 -2.07 21.65
N LEU A 57 -14.26 -1.60 20.41
CA LEU A 57 -14.97 -2.22 19.29
C LEU A 57 -14.21 -3.41 18.67
N GLY A 58 -13.05 -3.78 19.19
CA GLY A 58 -12.25 -4.92 18.72
C GLY A 58 -11.41 -4.63 17.47
N VAL A 59 -11.34 -3.39 16.98
CA VAL A 59 -10.45 -3.01 15.88
C VAL A 59 -9.01 -3.26 16.30
N ASN A 60 -8.26 -4.00 15.48
CA ASN A 60 -6.92 -4.47 15.86
C ASN A 60 -5.79 -4.03 14.91
N TYR A 61 -6.07 -3.25 13.86
CA TYR A 61 -5.03 -2.62 13.04
C TYR A 61 -4.96 -1.12 13.33
N TYR A 62 -3.81 -0.63 13.76
CA TYR A 62 -3.59 0.78 14.07
C TYR A 62 -2.48 1.35 13.22
N ASP A 63 -2.76 2.47 12.57
CA ASP A 63 -1.86 3.14 11.65
C ASP A 63 -1.47 4.52 12.18
N THR A 64 -0.20 4.90 12.05
CA THR A 64 0.31 6.25 12.32
C THR A 64 1.54 6.55 11.46
N SER A 65 2.24 7.67 11.68
CA SER A 65 3.40 8.05 10.89
C SER A 65 4.25 9.09 11.61
N ASN A 66 5.55 9.09 11.33
CA ASN A 66 6.50 10.09 11.78
C ASN A 66 6.27 11.50 11.20
N VAL A 67 5.33 11.66 10.25
CA VAL A 67 4.89 12.96 9.69
C VAL A 67 3.45 13.33 10.08
N TYR A 68 2.83 12.60 11.02
CA TYR A 68 1.45 12.84 11.46
C TYR A 68 1.34 13.67 12.74
N GLY A 69 2.30 14.56 12.99
CA GLY A 69 2.28 15.49 14.12
C GLY A 69 1.99 14.78 15.45
N PRO A 70 0.90 15.13 16.17
CA PRO A 70 0.61 14.57 17.50
C PRO A 70 0.09 13.12 17.49
N SER A 71 -0.12 12.51 16.32
CA SER A 71 -0.79 11.20 16.18
C SER A 71 -0.16 10.10 17.06
N GLN A 72 1.16 9.95 16.98
CA GLN A 72 1.89 8.94 17.76
C GLN A 72 1.80 9.21 19.28
N MET A 73 1.80 10.47 19.68
CA MET A 73 1.63 10.85 21.09
C MET A 73 0.22 10.56 21.60
N ASN A 74 -0.79 10.72 20.75
CA ASN A 74 -2.17 10.36 21.09
C ASN A 74 -2.33 8.83 21.26
N TYR A 75 -1.69 8.02 20.41
CA TYR A 75 -1.56 6.58 20.64
C TYR A 75 -0.85 6.26 21.96
N GLY A 76 0.26 6.95 22.27
CA GLY A 76 0.96 6.75 23.54
C GLY A 76 0.13 7.07 24.79
N LYS A 77 -0.74 8.08 24.73
CA LYS A 77 -1.72 8.36 25.80
C LYS A 77 -2.76 7.24 25.92
N ALA A 78 -3.28 6.75 24.79
CA ALA A 78 -4.25 5.66 24.77
C ALA A 78 -3.67 4.35 25.28
N PHE A 79 -2.45 3.97 24.85
CA PHE A 79 -1.80 2.74 25.28
C PHE A 79 -1.52 2.68 26.78
N ARG A 80 -1.23 3.81 27.42
CA ARG A 80 -1.15 3.87 28.88
C ARG A 80 -2.49 3.57 29.56
N LYS A 81 -3.59 4.12 29.04
CA LYS A 81 -4.94 3.85 29.55
C LYS A 81 -5.41 2.42 29.28
N LEU A 82 -4.79 1.73 28.31
CA LEU A 82 -5.08 0.35 27.94
C LEU A 82 -4.07 -0.65 28.52
N ASP A 83 -3.12 -0.18 29.35
CA ASP A 83 -2.04 -0.99 29.90
C ASP A 83 -1.21 -1.74 28.83
N MET A 84 -0.96 -1.11 27.69
CA MET A 84 -0.23 -1.72 26.55
C MET A 84 1.25 -1.33 26.49
N VAL A 85 1.76 -0.62 27.50
CA VAL A 85 3.15 -0.16 27.55
C VAL A 85 3.99 -1.14 28.38
N PRO A 86 5.00 -1.81 27.78
CA PRO A 86 5.87 -2.73 28.50
C PRO A 86 6.58 -2.07 29.69
N GLY A 87 6.74 -2.82 30.77
CA GLY A 87 7.46 -2.37 31.97
C GLY A 87 6.69 -1.46 32.91
N LEU A 88 5.49 -0.97 32.54
CA LEU A 88 4.62 -0.26 33.48
C LEU A 88 3.79 -1.24 34.33
N PRO A 89 3.44 -0.88 35.59
CA PRO A 89 2.50 -1.65 36.40
C PRO A 89 1.19 -1.89 35.65
N GLY A 90 0.69 -3.12 35.68
CA GLY A 90 -0.55 -3.50 35.00
C GLY A 90 -0.39 -3.90 33.52
N TYR A 91 0.83 -3.86 32.95
CA TYR A 91 1.07 -4.19 31.54
C TYR A 91 0.40 -5.50 31.10
N ARG A 92 -0.50 -5.38 30.11
CA ARG A 92 -1.26 -6.47 29.49
C ARG A 92 -0.60 -6.88 28.17
N GLU A 93 0.40 -7.75 28.27
CA GLU A 93 1.15 -8.24 27.10
C GLU A 93 0.24 -8.83 26.02
N ARG A 94 -0.74 -9.66 26.41
CA ARG A 94 -1.72 -10.24 25.48
C ARG A 94 -2.53 -9.17 24.75
N ALA A 95 -2.90 -8.08 25.42
CA ALA A 95 -3.62 -6.98 24.78
C ALA A 95 -2.74 -6.27 23.74
N ARG A 96 -1.46 -6.03 24.04
CA ARG A 96 -0.51 -5.46 23.07
C ARG A 96 -0.26 -6.39 21.88
N ARG A 97 -0.13 -7.71 22.11
CA ARG A 97 0.06 -8.70 21.04
C ARG A 97 -1.17 -8.90 20.15
N ASN A 98 -2.36 -8.56 20.66
CA ASN A 98 -3.61 -8.67 19.92
C ASN A 98 -3.87 -7.51 18.94
N ILE A 99 -2.99 -6.50 18.89
CA ILE A 99 -3.06 -5.39 17.93
C ILE A 99 -1.84 -5.40 17.01
N PHE A 100 -2.04 -4.95 15.78
CA PHE A 100 -1.00 -4.74 14.78
C PHE A 100 -0.79 -3.23 14.63
N LEU A 101 0.35 -2.74 15.11
CA LEU A 101 0.71 -1.32 15.13
C LEU A 101 1.73 -1.00 14.03
N THR A 102 1.30 -0.17 13.09
CA THR A 102 2.11 0.28 11.96
C THR A 102 2.48 1.75 12.12
N SER A 103 3.78 2.04 12.03
CA SER A 103 4.30 3.40 11.83
C SER A 103 4.94 3.51 10.45
N LYS A 104 5.40 4.71 10.11
CA LYS A 104 5.98 4.99 8.80
C LYS A 104 7.14 5.96 8.91
N THR A 105 8.10 5.85 8.00
CA THR A 105 9.18 6.82 7.84
C THR A 105 9.15 7.43 6.44
N HIS A 106 9.31 8.75 6.37
CA HIS A 106 9.50 9.47 5.11
C HIS A 106 10.98 9.65 4.76
N LEU A 107 11.90 9.09 5.53
CA LEU A 107 13.34 9.21 5.32
C LEU A 107 13.83 8.07 4.41
N ARG A 108 14.51 8.42 3.31
CA ARG A 108 14.98 7.47 2.29
C ARG A 108 16.36 6.87 2.62
N TYR A 109 17.14 7.55 3.45
CA TYR A 109 18.48 7.15 3.86
C TYR A 109 18.57 6.94 5.37
N ALA A 110 19.27 5.88 5.75
CA ALA A 110 19.67 5.54 7.11
C ALA A 110 21.05 6.10 7.47
N LYS A 111 21.91 6.36 6.48
CA LYS A 111 23.23 7.02 6.60
C LYS A 111 23.49 7.88 5.37
N GLY A 112 24.11 9.04 5.56
CA GLY A 112 24.40 9.99 4.49
C GLY A 112 23.16 10.46 3.72
N GLY A 113 23.33 10.78 2.44
CA GLY A 113 22.22 11.04 1.51
C GLY A 113 21.47 12.35 1.76
N ASP A 114 22.12 13.31 2.41
CA ASP A 114 21.57 14.65 2.59
C ASP A 114 21.54 15.38 1.23
N ASN A 115 20.38 15.94 0.86
CA ASN A 115 20.18 16.75 -0.35
C ASN A 115 20.44 16.04 -1.69
N VAL A 116 20.15 14.75 -1.81
CA VAL A 116 20.22 14.05 -3.11
C VAL A 116 19.09 14.54 -4.03
N GLU A 117 19.45 14.98 -5.24
CA GLU A 117 18.51 15.49 -6.23
C GLU A 117 17.40 14.47 -6.55
N GLY A 118 16.14 14.93 -6.60
CA GLY A 118 14.99 14.07 -6.88
C GLY A 118 14.57 13.15 -5.73
N VAL A 119 15.29 13.16 -4.60
CA VAL A 119 14.98 12.37 -3.41
C VAL A 119 14.35 13.26 -2.34
N ARG A 120 13.05 13.07 -2.09
CA ARG A 120 12.36 13.79 -1.01
C ARG A 120 12.33 12.95 0.26
N SER A 121 12.67 13.60 1.36
CA SER A 121 12.55 13.06 2.71
C SER A 121 11.81 14.04 3.60
N GLY A 122 11.16 13.52 4.64
CA GLY A 122 10.43 14.35 5.61
C GLY A 122 10.28 13.64 6.95
N THR A 123 10.22 14.40 8.03
CA THR A 123 9.97 13.88 9.37
C THR A 123 9.50 15.00 10.29
N ASN A 124 8.84 14.66 11.40
CA ASN A 124 8.64 15.56 12.54
C ASN A 124 9.74 15.41 13.62
N GLY A 125 10.81 14.67 13.33
CA GLY A 125 12.03 14.64 14.13
C GLY A 125 12.93 15.86 13.87
N PRO A 126 14.04 16.00 14.62
CA PRO A 126 15.03 17.05 14.39
C PRO A 126 15.65 16.99 12.98
N ASP A 127 16.17 18.13 12.51
CA ASP A 127 16.91 18.20 11.25
C ASP A 127 18.09 17.22 11.25
N GLY A 128 18.32 16.56 10.11
CA GLY A 128 19.35 15.54 9.94
C GLY A 128 18.96 14.14 10.43
N SER A 129 17.75 13.95 10.97
CA SER A 129 17.23 12.62 11.33
C SER A 129 17.35 11.62 10.17
N LYS A 130 17.66 10.36 10.49
CA LYS A 130 17.74 9.24 9.55
C LYS A 130 16.68 8.17 9.85
N THR A 131 16.54 7.20 8.95
CA THR A 131 15.49 6.16 9.02
C THR A 131 15.32 5.52 10.40
N LEU A 132 16.41 5.17 11.10
CA LEU A 132 16.32 4.53 12.41
C LEU A 132 15.92 5.50 13.55
N ASP A 133 16.15 6.80 13.38
CA ASP A 133 15.68 7.81 14.34
C ASP A 133 14.16 7.88 14.36
N ASP A 134 13.53 7.75 13.19
CA ASP A 134 12.07 7.67 13.04
C ASP A 134 11.49 6.40 13.72
N VAL A 135 12.20 5.27 13.67
CA VAL A 135 11.81 4.04 14.38
C VAL A 135 11.88 4.25 15.89
N ARG A 136 13.03 4.72 16.39
CA ARG A 136 13.25 4.95 17.83
C ARG A 136 12.33 6.05 18.38
N ARG A 137 12.08 7.11 17.62
CA ARG A 137 11.14 8.17 17.97
C ARG A 137 9.71 7.64 18.06
N SER A 138 9.30 6.78 17.13
CA SER A 138 7.99 6.11 17.21
C SER A 138 7.82 5.32 18.51
N LEU A 139 8.85 4.57 18.91
CA LEU A 139 8.84 3.80 20.16
C LEU A 139 8.79 4.70 21.39
N SER A 140 9.65 5.73 21.41
CA SER A 140 9.67 6.77 22.45
C SER A 140 8.32 7.46 22.58
N GLN A 141 7.65 7.78 21.47
CA GLN A 141 6.36 8.48 21.51
C GLN A 141 5.21 7.58 21.97
N MET A 142 5.12 6.35 21.46
CA MET A 142 3.98 5.48 21.76
C MET A 142 4.13 4.68 23.05
N PHE A 143 5.36 4.41 23.50
CA PHE A 143 5.61 3.57 24.68
C PHE A 143 6.46 4.29 25.74
N GLY A 144 7.18 5.34 25.35
CA GLY A 144 8.20 5.98 26.16
C GLY A 144 7.88 7.40 26.58
N ASP A 145 8.91 8.20 26.85
CA ASP A 145 8.77 9.58 27.34
C ASP A 145 8.56 10.64 26.24
N GLY A 146 8.58 10.23 24.98
CA GLY A 146 8.53 11.12 23.82
C GLY A 146 9.83 11.90 23.56
N LYS A 147 10.89 11.67 24.35
CA LYS A 147 12.18 12.38 24.31
C LYS A 147 13.37 11.47 23.97
N GLY A 148 13.10 10.23 23.58
CA GLY A 148 14.09 9.26 23.09
C GLY A 148 14.16 8.00 23.91
N ASN A 149 13.62 8.00 25.13
CA ASN A 149 13.60 6.81 25.98
C ASN A 149 12.34 5.99 25.74
N TYR A 150 12.47 4.67 25.67
CA TYR A 150 11.38 3.71 25.60
C TYR A 150 11.72 2.43 26.38
N PRO A 151 10.73 1.72 26.92
CA PRO A 151 10.99 0.53 27.73
C PRO A 151 11.48 -0.65 26.88
N LYS A 152 12.30 -1.52 27.48
CA LYS A 152 12.68 -2.81 26.88
C LYS A 152 11.42 -3.61 26.54
N GLY A 153 11.38 -4.17 25.34
CA GLY A 153 10.23 -4.92 24.83
C GLY A 153 9.19 -4.07 24.10
N ALA A 154 9.36 -2.74 24.00
CA ALA A 154 8.60 -1.93 23.06
C ALA A 154 8.99 -2.28 21.61
N TYR A 155 8.00 -2.41 20.74
CA TYR A 155 8.22 -2.72 19.32
C TYR A 155 7.06 -2.20 18.45
N LEU A 156 7.35 -2.01 17.16
CA LEU A 156 6.34 -1.82 16.12
C LEU A 156 6.09 -3.15 15.40
N ASP A 157 4.83 -3.43 15.06
CA ASP A 157 4.54 -4.61 14.24
C ASP A 157 5.06 -4.38 12.81
N MET A 158 4.88 -3.19 12.25
CA MET A 158 5.41 -2.85 10.94
C MET A 158 5.90 -1.41 10.83
N VAL A 159 6.95 -1.21 10.03
CA VAL A 159 7.35 0.12 9.52
C VAL A 159 7.18 0.16 8.02
N LEU A 160 6.43 1.14 7.54
CA LEU A 160 6.30 1.41 6.10
C LEU A 160 7.26 2.53 5.66
N ILE A 161 7.93 2.31 4.53
CA ILE A 161 8.54 3.40 3.76
C ILE A 161 7.41 4.23 3.14
N HIS A 162 7.38 5.53 3.42
CA HIS A 162 6.24 6.41 3.16
C HIS A 162 6.66 7.68 2.45
N SER A 163 5.88 8.21 1.50
CA SER A 163 5.32 7.47 0.37
C SER A 163 6.30 7.61 -0.79
N LEU A 164 6.43 6.57 -1.61
CA LEU A 164 7.26 6.65 -2.80
C LEU A 164 6.54 7.41 -3.91
N SER A 165 7.27 8.24 -4.65
CA SER A 165 6.71 9.08 -5.71
C SER A 165 7.69 9.40 -6.84
N THR A 166 8.99 9.13 -6.69
CA THR A 166 9.99 9.26 -7.77
C THR A 166 10.89 8.02 -7.85
N TRP A 167 11.43 7.73 -9.03
CA TRP A 167 12.35 6.60 -9.23
C TRP A 167 13.64 6.77 -8.42
N GLN A 168 14.11 8.01 -8.24
CA GLN A 168 15.26 8.34 -7.39
C GLN A 168 14.98 8.01 -5.92
N GLU A 169 13.77 8.27 -5.41
CA GLU A 169 13.38 7.85 -4.06
C GLU A 169 13.41 6.32 -3.91
N LEU A 170 12.99 5.57 -4.94
CA LEU A 170 13.06 4.11 -4.96
C LEU A 170 14.51 3.62 -4.95
N ASP A 171 15.37 4.18 -5.79
CA ASP A 171 16.80 3.82 -5.84
C ASP A 171 17.47 4.10 -4.49
N ALA A 172 17.23 5.28 -3.90
CA ALA A 172 17.76 5.66 -2.58
C ALA A 172 17.36 4.67 -1.47
N VAL A 173 16.12 4.19 -1.48
CA VAL A 173 15.61 3.26 -0.47
C VAL A 173 16.31 1.89 -0.52
N TYR A 174 16.72 1.46 -1.71
CA TYR A 174 17.43 0.20 -1.96
C TYR A 174 18.95 0.30 -1.84
N GLU A 175 19.52 1.50 -1.79
CA GLU A 175 20.97 1.71 -1.76
C GLU A 175 21.65 0.96 -0.60
N GLY A 176 22.70 0.19 -0.91
CA GLY A 176 23.43 -0.61 0.09
C GLY A 176 22.70 -1.88 0.58
N LEU A 177 21.55 -2.26 0.02
CA LEU A 177 20.83 -3.46 0.47
C LEU A 177 21.53 -4.78 0.07
N ASP A 178 22.00 -4.84 -1.18
CA ASP A 178 22.60 -6.04 -1.79
C ASP A 178 24.01 -6.34 -1.24
N ASN A 179 24.75 -5.30 -0.84
CA ASN A 179 26.06 -5.42 -0.22
C ASN A 179 26.18 -4.39 0.92
N PRO A 180 25.62 -4.69 2.11
CA PRO A 180 25.66 -3.76 3.24
C PRO A 180 27.10 -3.62 3.75
N ASP A 181 27.55 -2.38 3.90
CA ASP A 181 28.89 -2.02 4.33
C ASP A 181 28.82 -0.92 5.40
N PRO A 182 29.30 -1.18 6.64
CA PRO A 182 29.36 -0.19 7.70
C PRO A 182 30.12 1.10 7.33
N ASP A 183 31.10 1.00 6.44
CA ASP A 183 31.96 2.11 6.02
C ASP A 183 31.37 2.89 4.84
N ALA A 184 30.28 2.41 4.21
CA ALA A 184 29.64 3.09 3.08
C ALA A 184 29.21 4.52 3.43
N GLU A 185 29.41 5.46 2.50
CA GLU A 185 29.01 6.86 2.67
C GLU A 185 27.48 7.02 2.78
N ARG A 186 26.73 6.19 2.06
CA ARG A 186 25.27 6.17 2.05
C ARG A 186 24.73 4.78 2.26
N ILE A 187 23.63 4.71 3.01
CA ILE A 187 22.87 3.48 3.25
C ILE A 187 21.39 3.83 3.17
N GLY A 188 20.66 3.13 2.30
CA GLY A 188 19.23 3.28 2.10
C GLY A 188 18.40 2.75 3.27
N ALA A 189 17.14 3.16 3.32
CA ALA A 189 16.23 2.83 4.41
C ALA A 189 16.03 1.30 4.58
N LEU A 190 15.92 0.52 3.50
CA LEU A 190 15.63 -0.92 3.59
C LEU A 190 16.73 -1.69 4.32
N ALA A 191 18.00 -1.38 4.03
CA ALA A 191 19.13 -2.08 4.62
C ALA A 191 19.15 -1.94 6.16
N ALA A 192 18.90 -0.72 6.66
CA ALA A 192 18.86 -0.47 8.10
C ALA A 192 17.58 -1.00 8.76
N LEU A 193 16.43 -0.95 8.07
CA LEU A 193 15.21 -1.55 8.59
C LEU A 193 15.34 -3.07 8.73
N ARG A 194 16.04 -3.74 7.79
CA ARG A 194 16.36 -5.17 7.90
C ARG A 194 17.14 -5.46 9.19
N ASP A 195 18.14 -4.65 9.51
CA ASP A 195 18.93 -4.82 10.73
C ASP A 195 18.08 -4.78 12.00
N VAL A 196 17.18 -3.80 12.13
CA VAL A 196 16.31 -3.68 13.32
C VAL A 196 15.10 -4.63 13.31
N ARG A 197 14.82 -5.30 12.19
CA ARG A 197 13.86 -6.41 12.10
C ARG A 197 14.48 -7.70 12.59
N ASP A 198 15.66 -8.02 12.07
CA ASP A 198 16.32 -9.33 12.24
C ASP A 198 17.20 -9.36 13.51
N GLY A 199 17.53 -8.19 14.05
CA GLY A 199 18.49 -8.04 15.14
C GLY A 199 19.91 -8.29 14.65
N THR A 200 20.24 -7.77 13.47
CA THR A 200 21.59 -7.81 12.90
C THR A 200 22.20 -6.40 12.90
N ASN A 201 23.49 -6.32 12.55
CA ASN A 201 24.21 -5.05 12.40
C ASN A 201 25.01 -4.99 11.09
N LEU A 202 24.40 -5.44 9.99
CA LEU A 202 25.06 -5.52 8.68
C LEU A 202 25.48 -4.12 8.18
N THR A 203 24.72 -3.10 8.54
CA THR A 203 24.94 -1.69 8.14
C THR A 203 25.84 -0.92 9.11
N GLY A 204 26.20 -1.50 10.27
CA GLY A 204 26.85 -0.78 11.36
C GLY A 204 25.95 0.16 12.17
N LEU A 205 24.66 0.33 11.79
CA LEU A 205 23.74 1.30 12.41
C LEU A 205 22.90 0.72 13.58
N ASN A 206 23.04 -0.58 13.86
CA ASN A 206 22.36 -1.30 14.94
C ASN A 206 23.36 -2.06 15.84
N PRO A 207 24.32 -1.38 16.50
CA PRO A 207 25.42 -2.04 17.23
C PRO A 207 24.99 -2.86 18.44
N LYS A 208 23.73 -2.70 18.89
CA LYS A 208 23.14 -3.48 19.99
C LYS A 208 22.29 -4.65 19.49
N GLU A 209 22.22 -4.88 18.18
CA GLU A 209 21.44 -5.95 17.55
C GLU A 209 19.97 -5.92 18.01
N GLU A 210 19.41 -4.72 18.11
CA GLU A 210 18.05 -4.52 18.59
C GLU A 210 17.03 -5.08 17.60
N ARG A 211 15.95 -5.68 18.12
CA ARG A 211 14.78 -6.13 17.35
C ARG A 211 13.59 -5.20 17.63
N LEU A 212 13.58 -4.05 16.96
CA LEU A 212 12.64 -2.96 17.21
C LEU A 212 11.35 -3.07 16.39
N ILE A 213 11.39 -3.81 15.28
CA ILE A 213 10.25 -4.01 14.37
C ILE A 213 10.06 -5.49 14.05
N ARG A 214 8.85 -5.90 13.63
CA ARG A 214 8.58 -7.28 13.17
C ARG A 214 8.54 -7.41 11.65
N HIS A 215 7.97 -6.41 10.99
CA HIS A 215 7.71 -6.41 9.56
C HIS A 215 8.16 -5.11 8.91
N ILE A 216 8.50 -5.19 7.62
CA ILE A 216 8.82 -4.03 6.80
C ILE A 216 7.81 -3.97 5.66
N GLY A 217 7.40 -2.78 5.28
CA GLY A 217 6.55 -2.60 4.11
C GLY A 217 6.77 -1.25 3.45
N PHE A 218 5.86 -0.91 2.56
CA PHE A 218 5.86 0.41 1.94
C PHE A 218 4.44 0.94 1.75
N SER A 219 4.34 2.22 1.45
CA SER A 219 3.08 2.89 1.14
C SER A 219 3.22 3.75 -0.10
N GLY A 220 2.14 3.86 -0.85
CA GLY A 220 2.10 4.66 -2.06
C GLY A 220 0.68 5.02 -2.46
N HIS A 221 0.57 6.19 -3.08
CA HIS A 221 -0.70 6.70 -3.62
C HIS A 221 -0.58 7.14 -5.07
N TYR A 222 0.62 7.49 -5.56
CA TYR A 222 0.77 8.23 -6.81
C TYR A 222 0.93 7.35 -8.05
N ASP A 223 2.03 6.58 -8.11
CA ASP A 223 2.45 5.86 -9.31
C ASP A 223 2.44 4.34 -9.10
N ALA A 224 1.50 3.65 -9.74
CA ALA A 224 1.39 2.19 -9.67
C ALA A 224 2.64 1.48 -10.23
N ALA A 225 3.28 2.02 -11.26
CA ALA A 225 4.46 1.42 -11.89
C ALA A 225 5.66 1.43 -10.95
N LEU A 226 5.89 2.55 -10.28
CA LEU A 226 6.94 2.68 -9.27
C LEU A 226 6.69 1.70 -8.12
N MET A 227 5.46 1.59 -7.65
CA MET A 227 5.11 0.66 -6.58
C MET A 227 5.26 -0.82 -7.01
N MET A 228 4.97 -1.16 -8.27
CA MET A 228 5.28 -2.49 -8.81
C MET A 228 6.79 -2.76 -8.79
N ALA A 229 7.60 -1.78 -9.21
CA ALA A 229 9.06 -1.91 -9.17
C ALA A 229 9.61 -2.06 -7.74
N MET A 230 9.00 -1.38 -6.75
CA MET A 230 9.31 -1.58 -5.33
C MET A 230 9.16 -3.06 -4.93
N ILE A 231 8.10 -3.74 -5.39
CA ILE A 231 7.87 -5.16 -5.09
C ILE A 231 8.82 -6.06 -5.88
N GLN A 232 9.00 -5.78 -7.18
CA GLN A 232 9.79 -6.61 -8.09
C GLN A 232 11.28 -6.64 -7.75
N ARG A 233 11.81 -5.56 -7.16
CA ARG A 233 13.19 -5.46 -6.70
C ARG A 233 13.46 -6.18 -5.36
N ASP A 234 12.41 -6.65 -4.66
CA ASP A 234 12.55 -7.31 -3.36
C ASP A 234 13.00 -8.78 -3.50
N LYS A 235 14.32 -8.95 -3.68
CA LYS A 235 15.00 -10.25 -3.78
C LYS A 235 15.02 -11.05 -2.48
N TYR A 236 14.95 -10.37 -1.33
CA TYR A 236 15.12 -11.00 0.00
C TYR A 236 13.80 -11.17 0.75
N GLU A 237 12.67 -10.90 0.10
CA GLU A 237 11.33 -10.97 0.69
C GLU A 237 11.20 -10.11 1.95
N LEU A 238 11.73 -8.89 1.93
CA LEU A 238 11.64 -7.96 3.05
C LEU A 238 10.27 -7.32 3.17
N LEU A 239 9.54 -7.20 2.06
CA LEU A 239 8.29 -6.46 2.03
C LEU A 239 7.12 -7.37 2.42
N ASP A 240 6.67 -7.22 3.66
CA ASP A 240 5.56 -7.95 4.26
C ASP A 240 4.21 -7.27 4.02
N GLY A 241 4.19 -5.94 3.85
CA GLY A 241 2.95 -5.17 3.73
C GLY A 241 3.00 -4.00 2.76
N MET A 242 1.84 -3.68 2.18
CA MET A 242 1.64 -2.55 1.28
C MET A 242 0.41 -1.76 1.70
N LEU A 243 0.60 -0.46 1.94
CA LEU A 243 -0.52 0.48 2.09
C LEU A 243 -0.76 1.23 0.77
N VAL A 244 -1.95 1.08 0.20
CA VAL A 244 -2.28 1.55 -1.15
C VAL A 244 -3.56 2.38 -1.17
N ALA A 245 -3.58 3.43 -1.99
CA ALA A 245 -4.80 4.18 -2.25
C ALA A 245 -5.76 3.36 -3.12
N ILE A 246 -6.99 3.12 -2.65
CA ILE A 246 -8.02 2.41 -3.42
C ILE A 246 -9.42 2.87 -2.98
N ASN A 247 -10.22 3.33 -3.93
CA ASN A 247 -11.61 3.73 -3.75
C ASN A 247 -12.37 3.66 -5.09
N ALA A 248 -13.65 4.03 -5.08
CA ALA A 248 -14.53 3.95 -6.24
C ALA A 248 -14.12 4.79 -7.47
N ASN A 249 -13.20 5.76 -7.33
CA ASN A 249 -12.68 6.56 -8.45
C ASN A 249 -11.28 6.10 -8.92
N ASP A 250 -10.75 4.98 -8.42
CA ASP A 250 -9.43 4.46 -8.81
C ASP A 250 -9.29 4.24 -10.33
N LYS A 251 -10.32 3.71 -11.01
CA LYS A 251 -10.30 3.47 -12.48
C LYS A 251 -10.18 4.73 -13.34
N LEU A 252 -10.48 5.91 -12.78
CA LEU A 252 -10.33 7.20 -13.47
C LEU A 252 -8.87 7.68 -13.50
N ASN A 253 -7.96 6.93 -12.88
CA ASN A 253 -6.55 7.26 -12.72
C ASN A 253 -5.67 6.12 -13.25
N PHE A 254 -4.34 6.26 -13.14
CA PHE A 254 -3.45 5.12 -13.31
C PHE A 254 -3.65 4.16 -12.13
N ASN A 255 -4.62 3.28 -12.31
CA ASN A 255 -5.34 2.61 -11.24
C ASN A 255 -4.48 1.55 -10.54
N MET A 256 -4.67 1.43 -9.23
CA MET A 256 -3.92 0.50 -8.40
C MET A 256 -4.49 -0.92 -8.49
N GLN A 257 -5.81 -1.05 -8.67
CA GLN A 257 -6.49 -2.35 -8.61
C GLN A 257 -6.17 -3.31 -9.75
N ASN A 258 -5.85 -2.80 -10.95
CA ASN A 258 -5.44 -3.67 -12.06
C ASN A 258 -3.91 -3.78 -12.21
N ASN A 259 -3.14 -2.99 -11.45
CA ASN A 259 -1.68 -2.90 -11.56
C ASN A 259 -0.99 -3.43 -10.29
N VAL A 260 -0.68 -2.57 -9.33
CA VAL A 260 0.17 -2.95 -8.18
C VAL A 260 -0.51 -3.93 -7.21
N ILE A 261 -1.83 -3.83 -7.00
CA ILE A 261 -2.54 -4.69 -6.03
C ILE A 261 -2.38 -6.19 -6.38
N PRO A 262 -2.61 -6.63 -7.64
CA PRO A 262 -2.34 -7.99 -8.07
C PRO A 262 -0.89 -8.45 -7.84
N VAL A 263 0.10 -7.57 -8.03
CA VAL A 263 1.52 -7.90 -7.81
C VAL A 263 1.80 -8.13 -6.32
N ALA A 264 1.29 -7.28 -5.43
CA ALA A 264 1.43 -7.44 -3.99
C ALA A 264 0.70 -8.71 -3.49
N ALA A 265 -0.48 -9.00 -4.04
CA ALA A 265 -1.25 -10.19 -3.70
C ALA A 265 -0.50 -11.47 -4.12
N ALA A 266 0.11 -11.49 -5.31
CA ALA A 266 0.92 -12.60 -5.79
C ALA A 266 2.18 -12.84 -4.93
N LYS A 267 2.70 -11.81 -4.24
CA LYS A 267 3.78 -11.92 -3.24
C LYS A 267 3.28 -12.24 -1.83
N ASN A 268 1.99 -12.52 -1.66
CA ASN A 268 1.34 -12.77 -0.37
C ASN A 268 1.60 -11.64 0.65
N MET A 269 1.63 -10.39 0.19
CA MET A 269 1.81 -9.24 1.09
C MET A 269 0.49 -8.90 1.81
N GLY A 270 0.60 -8.39 3.04
CA GLY A 270 -0.52 -7.77 3.72
C GLY A 270 -0.91 -6.44 3.05
N ILE A 271 -2.04 -6.40 2.34
CA ILE A 271 -2.50 -5.22 1.61
C ILE A 271 -3.54 -4.43 2.42
N ILE A 272 -3.24 -3.16 2.65
CA ILE A 272 -4.07 -2.22 3.41
C ILE A 272 -4.61 -1.15 2.46
N ALA A 273 -5.93 -0.98 2.43
CA ALA A 273 -6.57 0.10 1.72
C ALA A 273 -6.51 1.41 2.51
N MET A 274 -6.12 2.51 1.87
CA MET A 274 -6.34 3.88 2.35
C MET A 274 -7.10 4.71 1.33
N LYS A 275 -7.44 5.94 1.73
CA LYS A 275 -8.14 6.93 0.90
C LYS A 275 -9.50 6.42 0.42
N VAL A 276 -10.16 5.57 1.23
CA VAL A 276 -11.53 5.07 1.01
C VAL A 276 -12.51 6.21 0.67
N PHE A 277 -12.37 7.35 1.36
CA PHE A 277 -13.16 8.56 1.11
C PHE A 277 -12.36 9.71 0.46
N ALA A 278 -11.27 9.39 -0.24
CA ALA A 278 -10.40 10.34 -0.92
C ALA A 278 -9.90 11.50 -0.02
N ASP A 279 -9.41 11.19 1.19
CA ASP A 279 -8.99 12.18 2.19
C ASP A 279 -10.10 13.21 2.52
N GLY A 280 -11.37 12.77 2.50
CA GLY A 280 -12.54 13.61 2.75
C GLY A 280 -13.12 14.26 1.49
N ALA A 281 -12.44 14.17 0.34
CA ALA A 281 -12.90 14.78 -0.92
C ALA A 281 -14.14 14.11 -1.51
N MET A 282 -14.50 12.90 -1.06
CA MET A 282 -15.82 12.34 -1.37
C MET A 282 -16.97 13.12 -0.73
N TYR A 283 -16.70 13.89 0.33
CA TYR A 283 -17.70 14.63 1.08
C TYR A 283 -17.46 16.14 1.00
N THR A 284 -17.46 16.81 2.15
CA THR A 284 -17.46 18.28 2.26
C THR A 284 -16.11 18.92 1.96
N LYS A 285 -15.02 18.16 2.02
CA LYS A 285 -13.67 18.71 1.89
C LYS A 285 -13.29 18.94 0.41
N PRO A 286 -12.56 20.01 0.07
CA PRO A 286 -11.90 20.17 -1.23
C PRO A 286 -10.95 19.01 -1.58
N ALA A 287 -10.73 18.78 -2.88
CA ALA A 287 -9.80 17.78 -3.41
C ALA A 287 -8.34 18.27 -3.32
N THR A 288 -7.85 18.48 -2.10
CA THR A 288 -6.48 18.92 -1.79
C THR A 288 -5.97 18.21 -0.53
N TRP A 289 -4.68 18.26 -0.22
CA TRP A 289 -4.12 17.62 0.97
C TRP A 289 -4.66 18.23 2.28
N SER A 290 -5.03 17.37 3.24
CA SER A 290 -5.38 17.81 4.60
C SER A 290 -4.17 18.44 5.32
N ASN A 291 -4.32 19.68 5.79
CA ASN A 291 -3.27 20.40 6.51
C ASN A 291 -3.78 21.18 7.74
N LYS A 292 -5.06 21.01 8.12
CA LYS A 292 -5.69 21.72 9.23
C LYS A 292 -6.96 21.00 9.74
N PRO A 293 -7.39 21.23 10.98
CA PRO A 293 -8.55 20.56 11.58
C PRO A 293 -9.86 20.74 10.81
N GLU A 294 -10.07 21.87 10.13
CA GLU A 294 -11.31 22.17 9.39
C GLU A 294 -11.51 21.25 8.18
N HIS A 295 -10.46 20.57 7.74
CA HIS A 295 -10.55 19.57 6.66
C HIS A 295 -11.12 18.23 7.14
N VAL A 296 -11.25 18.02 8.45
CA VAL A 296 -11.75 16.75 9.00
C VAL A 296 -13.26 16.63 8.79
N VAL A 297 -13.66 15.61 8.02
CA VAL A 297 -15.08 15.27 7.81
C VAL A 297 -15.63 14.55 9.04
N ARG A 298 -16.75 15.05 9.58
CA ARG A 298 -17.35 14.57 10.82
C ARG A 298 -18.69 13.83 10.63
N THR A 299 -19.18 13.71 9.40
CA THR A 299 -20.46 13.06 9.09
C THR A 299 -20.29 11.60 8.67
N VAL A 300 -21.35 10.81 8.84
CA VAL A 300 -21.45 9.46 8.27
C VAL A 300 -22.17 9.56 6.93
N GLY A 301 -21.42 9.79 5.85
CA GLY A 301 -21.98 9.86 4.50
C GLY A 301 -23.12 10.88 4.33
N SER A 302 -23.93 10.67 3.30
CA SER A 302 -25.20 11.35 3.07
C SER A 302 -26.20 10.41 2.40
N ALA A 303 -27.45 10.84 2.22
CA ALA A 303 -28.44 10.05 1.48
C ALA A 303 -28.05 9.81 0.01
N SER A 304 -27.36 10.78 -0.62
CA SER A 304 -26.88 10.69 -2.00
C SER A 304 -25.54 9.99 -2.13
N LEU A 305 -24.74 9.95 -1.06
CA LEU A 305 -23.43 9.30 -1.02
C LEU A 305 -23.23 8.58 0.32
N PRO A 306 -23.89 7.44 0.53
CA PRO A 306 -23.71 6.65 1.74
C PRO A 306 -22.28 6.12 1.84
N SER A 307 -21.74 6.00 3.06
CA SER A 307 -20.37 5.53 3.27
C SER A 307 -20.19 4.04 2.99
N THR A 308 -21.19 3.21 3.31
CA THR A 308 -21.13 1.75 3.18
C THR A 308 -20.65 1.25 1.82
N PRO A 309 -21.25 1.64 0.67
CA PRO A 309 -20.76 1.17 -0.62
C PRO A 309 -19.31 1.57 -0.91
N LEU A 310 -18.86 2.74 -0.45
CA LEU A 310 -17.47 3.18 -0.64
C LEU A 310 -16.49 2.34 0.20
N VAL A 311 -16.86 2.02 1.45
CA VAL A 311 -16.08 1.13 2.33
C VAL A 311 -16.01 -0.28 1.74
N GLN A 312 -17.16 -0.82 1.32
CA GLN A 312 -17.25 -2.16 0.73
C GLN A 312 -16.50 -2.25 -0.59
N TYR A 313 -16.57 -1.23 -1.45
CA TYR A 313 -15.82 -1.20 -2.71
C TYR A 313 -14.32 -1.41 -2.47
N SER A 314 -13.73 -0.65 -1.56
CA SER A 314 -12.31 -0.77 -1.22
C SER A 314 -11.97 -2.12 -0.60
N LEU A 315 -12.81 -2.67 0.28
CA LEU A 315 -12.53 -3.94 0.98
C LEU A 315 -12.77 -5.19 0.14
N THR A 316 -13.59 -5.09 -0.90
CA THR A 316 -13.89 -6.17 -1.85
C THR A 316 -13.06 -6.06 -3.12
N THR A 317 -12.22 -5.03 -3.27
CA THR A 317 -11.16 -5.06 -4.28
C THR A 317 -10.26 -6.28 -3.99
N PRO A 318 -10.07 -7.20 -4.96
CA PRO A 318 -9.32 -8.43 -4.74
C PRO A 318 -7.93 -8.18 -4.14
N GLY A 319 -7.60 -8.92 -3.09
CA GLY A 319 -6.32 -8.83 -2.37
C GLY A 319 -6.27 -7.87 -1.17
N ILE A 320 -7.27 -7.00 -0.98
CA ILE A 320 -7.32 -6.11 0.20
C ILE A 320 -7.65 -6.92 1.46
N HIS A 321 -6.90 -6.69 2.54
CA HIS A 321 -7.09 -7.40 3.81
C HIS A 321 -7.78 -6.52 4.88
N THR A 322 -7.44 -5.24 4.91
CA THR A 322 -8.02 -4.27 5.85
C THR A 322 -8.06 -2.89 5.21
N ALA A 323 -8.95 -2.03 5.69
CA ALA A 323 -9.07 -0.64 5.26
C ALA A 323 -8.85 0.30 6.43
N ILE A 324 -7.84 1.17 6.35
CA ILE A 324 -7.63 2.23 7.33
C ILE A 324 -8.52 3.43 7.00
N ILE A 325 -9.39 3.78 7.95
CA ILE A 325 -10.32 4.89 7.77
C ILE A 325 -10.08 5.90 8.90
N GLY A 326 -9.86 7.16 8.51
CA GLY A 326 -9.73 8.27 9.44
C GLY A 326 -11.08 8.63 10.06
N ILE A 327 -11.08 8.92 11.35
CA ILE A 327 -12.29 9.24 12.12
C ILE A 327 -12.27 10.72 12.50
N GLY A 328 -13.33 11.43 12.16
CA GLY A 328 -13.58 12.82 12.54
C GLY A 328 -14.45 12.95 13.78
N HIS A 329 -15.41 12.05 13.97
CA HIS A 329 -16.40 12.09 15.03
C HIS A 329 -16.79 10.70 15.56
N ILE A 330 -16.95 10.62 16.88
CA ILE A 330 -17.53 9.49 17.58
C ILE A 330 -18.74 9.94 18.38
N SER A 331 -19.76 9.08 18.47
CA SER A 331 -21.00 9.29 19.22
C SER A 331 -21.38 7.99 19.91
N GLU A 332 -22.15 8.05 20.99
CA GLU A 332 -22.76 6.84 21.57
C GLU A 332 -23.91 6.32 20.70
N GLU A 333 -24.55 7.19 19.93
CA GLU A 333 -25.55 6.82 18.94
C GLU A 333 -24.88 6.18 17.72
N HIS A 334 -25.16 4.89 17.48
CA HIS A 334 -24.52 4.09 16.43
C HIS A 334 -24.62 4.72 15.04
N ARG A 335 -25.73 5.40 14.73
CA ARG A 335 -25.96 6.03 13.42
C ARG A 335 -25.09 7.26 13.18
N ASP A 336 -24.68 7.94 14.24
CA ASP A 336 -23.94 9.20 14.19
C ASP A 336 -22.42 8.97 14.40
N CYS A 337 -22.03 7.76 14.83
CA CYS A 337 -20.65 7.41 15.08
C CYS A 337 -19.97 6.80 13.83
N GLN A 338 -18.96 7.49 13.31
CA GLN A 338 -18.21 7.00 12.14
C GLN A 338 -17.52 5.65 12.41
N LEU A 339 -17.00 5.42 13.63
CA LEU A 339 -16.37 4.13 13.95
C LEU A 339 -17.33 2.95 13.83
N THR A 340 -18.52 3.03 14.43
CA THR A 340 -19.49 1.93 14.39
C THR A 340 -20.05 1.73 12.99
N GLN A 341 -20.28 2.80 12.24
CA GLN A 341 -20.79 2.74 10.86
C GLN A 341 -19.75 2.17 9.89
N ASN A 342 -18.49 2.59 10.00
CA ASN A 342 -17.40 2.06 9.20
C ASN A 342 -17.14 0.59 9.56
N LEU A 343 -17.21 0.22 10.85
CA LEU A 343 -17.02 -1.16 11.28
C LEU A 343 -18.12 -2.07 10.74
N ALA A 344 -19.39 -1.66 10.87
CA ALA A 344 -20.53 -2.39 10.29
C ALA A 344 -20.38 -2.55 8.77
N SER A 345 -19.96 -1.49 8.07
CA SER A 345 -19.74 -1.52 6.61
C SER A 345 -18.58 -2.43 6.21
N ALA A 346 -17.59 -2.61 7.08
CA ALA A 346 -16.43 -3.45 6.86
C ALA A 346 -16.69 -4.95 7.07
N GLN A 347 -17.89 -5.35 7.54
CA GLN A 347 -18.27 -6.75 7.70
C GLN A 347 -18.69 -7.33 6.34
N VAL A 348 -17.72 -7.45 5.43
CA VAL A 348 -17.92 -7.84 4.03
C VAL A 348 -16.89 -8.88 3.64
N GLU A 349 -17.32 -9.97 3.01
CA GLU A 349 -16.42 -11.00 2.50
C GLU A 349 -15.58 -10.47 1.32
N PRO A 350 -14.36 -10.99 1.10
CA PRO A 350 -13.63 -10.75 -0.15
C PRO A 350 -14.50 -11.05 -1.38
N ASP A 351 -14.30 -10.29 -2.46
CA ASP A 351 -14.93 -10.52 -3.77
C ASP A 351 -16.47 -10.56 -3.79
N SER A 352 -17.13 -10.06 -2.74
CA SER A 352 -18.59 -10.17 -2.61
C SER A 352 -19.40 -9.19 -3.47
N LEU A 353 -18.77 -8.17 -4.06
CA LEU A 353 -19.43 -7.24 -4.98
C LEU A 353 -19.33 -7.75 -6.42
N SER A 354 -20.48 -7.88 -7.10
CA SER A 354 -20.50 -8.19 -8.53
C SER A 354 -19.93 -7.02 -9.35
N GLU A 355 -19.51 -7.29 -10.59
CA GLU A 355 -19.09 -6.23 -11.52
C GLU A 355 -20.15 -5.13 -11.65
N SER A 356 -21.43 -5.52 -11.73
CA SER A 356 -22.55 -4.58 -11.81
C SER A 356 -22.72 -3.71 -10.55
N ASP A 357 -22.39 -4.24 -9.37
CA ASP A 357 -22.43 -3.46 -8.12
C ASP A 357 -21.26 -2.48 -8.09
N ARG A 358 -20.06 -2.92 -8.50
CA ARG A 358 -18.90 -2.06 -8.62
C ARG A 358 -19.16 -0.89 -9.56
N GLU A 359 -19.72 -1.14 -10.74
CA GLU A 359 -20.07 -0.09 -11.70
C GLU A 359 -21.08 0.93 -11.15
N LYS A 360 -22.09 0.49 -10.38
CA LYS A 360 -23.06 1.39 -9.75
C LYS A 360 -22.37 2.31 -8.74
N ILE A 361 -21.45 1.76 -7.94
CA ILE A 361 -20.70 2.51 -6.94
C ILE A 361 -19.73 3.49 -7.62
N GLU A 362 -19.05 3.06 -8.68
CA GLU A 362 -18.19 3.90 -9.52
C GLU A 362 -18.98 5.07 -10.11
N LYS A 363 -20.16 4.82 -10.70
CA LYS A 363 -21.04 5.89 -11.25
C LYS A 363 -21.48 6.88 -10.18
N MET A 364 -21.83 6.40 -8.98
CA MET A 364 -22.21 7.25 -7.86
C MET A 364 -21.04 8.14 -7.40
N ALA A 365 -19.84 7.57 -7.28
CA ALA A 365 -18.65 8.31 -6.85
C ALA A 365 -18.13 9.28 -7.91
N ASN A 366 -18.29 8.97 -9.20
CA ASN A 366 -17.83 9.81 -10.31
C ASN A 366 -18.56 11.16 -10.41
N VAL A 367 -19.82 11.25 -9.95
CA VAL A 367 -20.54 12.53 -9.91
C VAL A 367 -19.91 13.50 -8.89
N VAL A 368 -19.22 12.98 -7.88
CA VAL A 368 -18.59 13.81 -6.85
C VAL A 368 -17.40 14.54 -7.45
N LYS A 369 -17.49 15.87 -7.49
CA LYS A 369 -16.42 16.74 -8.01
C LYS A 369 -15.94 16.28 -9.40
N ASN A 370 -16.88 15.82 -10.24
CA ASN A 370 -16.61 15.34 -11.60
C ASN A 370 -15.54 14.23 -11.69
N GLY A 371 -15.43 13.38 -10.65
CA GLY A 371 -14.48 12.28 -10.61
C GLY A 371 -13.08 12.68 -10.14
N GLU A 372 -12.80 13.97 -9.97
CA GLU A 372 -11.47 14.52 -9.65
C GLU A 372 -11.13 14.46 -8.15
N THR A 373 -11.66 13.47 -7.43
CA THR A 373 -11.43 13.32 -5.99
C THR A 373 -10.07 12.72 -5.66
N ASN A 374 -9.46 11.98 -6.60
CA ASN A 374 -8.17 11.30 -6.40
C ASN A 374 -6.97 12.12 -6.91
N TYR A 375 -6.87 13.37 -6.46
CA TYR A 375 -5.76 14.30 -6.75
C TYR A 375 -4.36 13.81 -6.32
N PHE A 376 -4.29 12.66 -5.62
CA PHE A 376 -3.07 12.04 -5.12
C PHE A 376 -2.59 10.87 -6.00
N GLN A 377 -3.33 10.52 -7.06
CA GLN A 377 -2.95 9.50 -8.06
C GLN A 377 -2.48 10.15 -9.35
N MET A 378 -1.69 9.41 -10.14
CA MET A 378 -1.37 9.81 -11.51
C MET A 378 -2.61 9.75 -12.41
N ASN A 379 -2.64 10.64 -13.41
CA ASN A 379 -3.66 10.62 -14.46
C ASN A 379 -3.74 9.24 -15.13
N GLN A 380 -4.93 8.92 -15.62
CA GLN A 380 -5.20 7.67 -16.33
C GLN A 380 -4.18 7.40 -17.43
N LYS A 381 -3.74 6.15 -17.52
CA LYS A 381 -2.94 5.63 -18.62
C LYS A 381 -3.74 4.56 -19.36
N PRO A 382 -3.65 4.49 -20.70
CA PRO A 382 -4.24 3.40 -21.46
C PRO A 382 -3.50 2.09 -21.18
N LEU A 383 -4.08 0.98 -21.65
CA LEU A 383 -3.37 -0.29 -21.77
C LEU A 383 -2.03 -0.06 -22.49
N SER A 384 -0.92 -0.43 -21.85
CA SER A 384 0.40 -0.34 -22.49
C SER A 384 0.75 -1.64 -23.19
N ALA A 385 1.61 -1.59 -24.21
CA ALA A 385 2.26 -2.78 -24.73
C ALA A 385 3.14 -3.47 -23.65
N PRO A 386 3.54 -4.74 -23.86
CA PRO A 386 4.62 -5.37 -23.11
C PRO A 386 5.87 -4.49 -23.15
N ARG A 387 6.52 -4.31 -22.00
CA ARG A 387 7.68 -3.42 -21.88
C ARG A 387 8.97 -4.17 -22.18
N GLU A 388 10.00 -3.46 -22.63
CA GLU A 388 11.37 -4.01 -22.80
C GLU A 388 11.38 -5.32 -23.59
N VAL A 389 10.62 -5.37 -24.69
CA VAL A 389 10.59 -6.54 -25.58
C VAL A 389 11.95 -6.68 -26.26
N ALA A 390 12.53 -7.87 -26.17
CA ALA A 390 13.79 -8.21 -26.79
C ALA A 390 13.71 -9.60 -27.43
N LEU A 391 14.59 -9.84 -28.41
CA LEU A 391 14.73 -11.11 -29.11
C LEU A 391 16.20 -11.53 -29.11
N GLU A 392 16.47 -12.76 -28.66
CA GLU A 392 17.75 -13.44 -28.81
C GLU A 392 17.57 -14.58 -29.83
N GLN A 393 18.39 -14.59 -30.88
CA GLN A 393 18.41 -15.70 -31.84
C GLN A 393 19.44 -16.75 -31.42
N ARG A 394 19.00 -17.99 -31.23
CA ARG A 394 19.86 -19.15 -30.95
C ARG A 394 19.83 -20.13 -32.12
N ASN A 395 20.99 -20.50 -32.63
CA ASN A 395 21.12 -21.42 -33.76
C ASN A 395 21.67 -22.76 -33.25
N GLU A 396 20.91 -23.84 -33.43
CA GLU A 396 21.30 -25.21 -33.08
C GLU A 396 21.20 -26.10 -34.34
N GLY A 397 22.31 -26.25 -35.06
CA GLY A 397 22.33 -26.98 -36.33
C GLY A 397 21.51 -26.27 -37.41
N SER A 398 20.52 -26.97 -37.99
CA SER A 398 19.58 -26.40 -38.97
C SER A 398 18.36 -25.72 -38.33
N THR A 399 18.21 -25.79 -37.01
CA THR A 399 17.07 -25.21 -36.29
C THR A 399 17.47 -23.85 -35.73
N ARG A 400 16.66 -22.82 -36.04
CA ARG A 400 16.81 -21.50 -35.44
C ARG A 400 15.72 -21.30 -34.40
N LYS A 401 16.08 -20.72 -33.25
CA LYS A 401 15.15 -20.40 -32.17
C LYS A 401 15.13 -18.89 -31.94
N ALA A 402 13.94 -18.30 -31.87
CA ALA A 402 13.74 -16.94 -31.40
C ALA A 402 13.32 -17.00 -29.93
N VAL A 403 14.17 -16.50 -29.03
CA VAL A 403 13.90 -16.38 -27.61
C VAL A 403 13.44 -14.95 -27.33
N LEU A 404 12.14 -14.78 -27.14
CA LEU A 404 11.51 -13.49 -26.86
C LEU A 404 11.43 -13.27 -25.35
N THR A 405 11.85 -12.11 -24.89
CA THR A 405 11.73 -11.71 -23.48
C THR A 405 11.02 -10.37 -23.34
N TRP A 406 10.23 -10.20 -22.27
CA TRP A 406 9.56 -8.93 -21.97
C TRP A 406 9.25 -8.73 -20.49
N GLN A 407 9.07 -7.48 -20.12
CA GLN A 407 8.54 -7.03 -18.83
C GLN A 407 7.03 -6.78 -18.93
N THR A 408 6.34 -6.88 -17.79
CA THR A 408 4.87 -6.72 -17.75
C THR A 408 4.40 -5.39 -18.34
N ALA A 409 3.32 -5.47 -19.12
CA ALA A 409 2.49 -4.33 -19.49
C ALA A 409 1.82 -3.69 -18.27
N TYR A 410 1.30 -2.47 -18.45
CA TYR A 410 0.43 -1.78 -17.51
C TYR A 410 -1.03 -1.88 -17.98
N ALA A 411 -1.91 -2.22 -17.06
CA ALA A 411 -3.34 -2.33 -17.30
C ALA A 411 -4.00 -0.94 -17.35
N GLY A 412 -4.94 -0.78 -18.29
CA GLY A 412 -5.86 0.35 -18.34
C GLY A 412 -7.06 0.14 -17.40
N ALA A 413 -8.25 0.53 -17.85
CA ALA A 413 -9.49 0.39 -17.07
C ALA A 413 -9.87 -1.08 -16.79
N SER A 414 -9.47 -2.00 -17.66
CA SER A 414 -9.65 -3.44 -17.52
C SER A 414 -8.36 -4.13 -17.10
N PRO A 415 -8.43 -5.22 -16.32
CA PRO A 415 -7.26 -6.02 -15.99
C PRO A 415 -6.70 -6.73 -17.23
N LEU A 416 -5.38 -6.95 -17.24
CA LEU A 416 -4.70 -7.76 -18.24
C LEU A 416 -5.20 -9.20 -18.24
N ASP A 417 -5.31 -9.80 -19.42
CA ASP A 417 -5.75 -11.17 -19.63
C ASP A 417 -4.63 -12.06 -20.14
N ARG A 418 -3.92 -11.63 -21.20
CA ARG A 418 -2.86 -12.42 -21.84
C ARG A 418 -1.88 -11.59 -22.65
N TYR A 419 -0.79 -12.23 -23.05
CA TYR A 419 0.13 -11.78 -24.08
C TYR A 419 -0.03 -12.63 -25.35
N GLU A 420 0.05 -12.01 -26.52
CA GLU A 420 0.04 -12.68 -27.82
C GLU A 420 1.36 -12.42 -28.55
N ILE A 421 1.88 -13.45 -29.21
CA ILE A 421 3.12 -13.43 -29.97
C ILE A 421 2.76 -13.53 -31.46
N TRP A 422 3.17 -12.52 -32.22
CA TRP A 422 2.88 -12.41 -33.64
C TRP A 422 4.19 -12.43 -34.43
N ARG A 423 4.30 -13.30 -35.43
CA ARG A 423 5.42 -13.42 -36.37
C ARG A 423 4.92 -13.15 -37.78
N ASP A 424 5.50 -12.17 -38.45
CA ASP A 424 5.17 -11.77 -39.83
C ASP A 424 3.66 -11.56 -40.10
N GLY A 425 2.95 -11.05 -39.10
CA GLY A 425 1.51 -10.79 -39.19
C GLY A 425 0.61 -11.97 -38.79
N GLU A 426 1.17 -13.13 -38.45
CA GLU A 426 0.42 -14.29 -37.96
C GLU A 426 0.66 -14.52 -36.46
N LYS A 427 -0.40 -14.90 -35.74
CA LYS A 427 -0.30 -15.24 -34.32
C LYS A 427 0.33 -16.64 -34.16
N VAL A 428 1.56 -16.69 -33.68
CA VAL A 428 2.32 -17.94 -33.47
C VAL A 428 2.23 -18.46 -32.04
N GLY A 429 1.84 -17.61 -31.09
CA GLY A 429 1.79 -17.99 -29.67
C GLY A 429 0.93 -17.08 -28.81
N GLN A 430 0.67 -17.54 -27.59
CA GLN A 430 0.09 -16.72 -26.53
C GLN A 430 0.49 -17.24 -25.14
N MET A 431 0.48 -16.36 -24.15
CA MET A 431 0.70 -16.70 -22.75
C MET A 431 -0.33 -16.01 -21.86
N PRO A 432 -0.99 -16.71 -20.91
CA PRO A 432 -1.88 -16.06 -19.96
C PRO A 432 -1.11 -15.04 -19.11
N TYR A 433 -1.77 -13.94 -18.76
CA TYR A 433 -1.19 -12.94 -17.87
C TYR A 433 -1.03 -13.52 -16.47
N ARG A 434 0.13 -13.26 -15.88
CA ARG A 434 0.40 -13.47 -14.45
C ARG A 434 1.09 -12.23 -13.90
N PRO A 435 0.78 -11.78 -12.68
CA PRO A 435 1.49 -10.66 -12.07
C PRO A 435 3.00 -10.94 -12.01
N GLN A 436 3.80 -10.01 -12.50
CA GLN A 436 5.26 -10.13 -12.47
C GLN A 436 5.78 -9.66 -11.11
N THR A 437 6.28 -10.61 -10.30
CA THR A 437 6.66 -10.38 -8.89
C THR A 437 8.15 -10.20 -8.66
N THR A 438 8.97 -10.38 -9.70
CA THR A 438 10.43 -10.21 -9.71
C THR A 438 10.84 -9.38 -10.92
N MET A 439 12.13 -9.02 -11.02
CA MET A 439 12.69 -8.38 -12.21
C MET A 439 12.95 -9.36 -13.37
N GLU A 440 12.77 -10.67 -13.16
CA GLU A 440 12.98 -11.67 -14.21
C GLU A 440 11.93 -11.51 -15.31
N PRO A 441 12.34 -11.40 -16.58
CA PRO A 441 11.39 -11.21 -17.68
C PRO A 441 10.56 -12.46 -17.91
N PHE A 442 9.40 -12.28 -18.53
CA PHE A 442 8.70 -13.38 -19.19
C PHE A 442 9.51 -13.85 -20.40
N VAL A 443 9.36 -15.13 -20.76
CA VAL A 443 10.10 -15.76 -21.86
C VAL A 443 9.14 -16.60 -22.70
N TYR A 444 9.29 -16.51 -24.02
CA TYR A 444 8.65 -17.37 -25.01
C TYR A 444 9.68 -17.81 -26.05
N GLU A 445 9.68 -19.09 -26.42
CA GLU A 445 10.56 -19.62 -27.45
C GLU A 445 9.75 -20.03 -28.68
N ASP A 446 10.14 -19.53 -29.85
CA ASP A 446 9.60 -19.92 -31.15
C ASP A 446 10.66 -20.65 -31.98
N VAL A 447 10.28 -21.78 -32.57
CA VAL A 447 11.15 -22.59 -33.43
C VAL A 447 10.87 -22.21 -34.88
N VAL A 448 11.93 -21.84 -35.60
CA VAL A 448 11.90 -21.40 -36.99
C VAL A 448 12.70 -22.37 -37.85
N GLU A 449 12.06 -22.91 -38.88
CA GLU A 449 12.61 -23.97 -39.74
C GLU A 449 13.19 -23.46 -41.06
N ASP A 450 13.05 -22.18 -41.38
CA ASP A 450 13.63 -21.55 -42.57
C ASP A 450 14.82 -20.63 -42.22
N ASN A 451 15.48 -20.05 -43.24
CA ASN A 451 16.62 -19.14 -43.08
C ASN A 451 16.26 -17.65 -43.29
N ALA A 452 14.98 -17.32 -43.43
CA ALA A 452 14.53 -15.95 -43.66
C ALA A 452 14.63 -15.10 -42.40
N ALA A 453 14.63 -13.77 -42.58
CA ALA A 453 14.42 -12.86 -41.47
C ALA A 453 12.93 -12.88 -41.08
N HIS A 454 12.65 -12.78 -39.78
CA HIS A 454 11.27 -12.73 -39.26
C HIS A 454 11.09 -11.53 -38.33
N SER A 455 9.94 -10.89 -38.43
CA SER A 455 9.54 -9.78 -37.58
C SER A 455 8.57 -10.26 -36.50
N TYR A 456 8.90 -9.97 -35.24
CA TYR A 456 8.06 -10.33 -34.10
C TYR A 456 7.45 -9.09 -33.45
N ILE A 457 6.16 -9.18 -33.11
CA ILE A 457 5.41 -8.18 -32.34
C ILE A 457 4.75 -8.88 -31.15
N MET A 458 4.98 -8.32 -29.96
CA MET A 458 4.31 -8.76 -28.74
C MET A 458 3.10 -7.88 -28.48
N LYS A 459 1.94 -8.48 -28.18
CA LYS A 459 0.73 -7.74 -27.80
C LYS A 459 0.31 -8.09 -26.38
N SER A 460 -0.08 -7.10 -25.60
CA SER A 460 -0.87 -7.30 -24.38
C SER A 460 -2.35 -7.20 -24.74
N VAL A 461 -3.17 -8.05 -24.14
CA VAL A 461 -4.63 -8.06 -24.30
C VAL A 461 -5.29 -8.00 -22.93
N ASP A 462 -6.30 -7.14 -22.78
CA ASP A 462 -7.08 -7.03 -21.55
C ASP A 462 -8.35 -7.90 -21.57
N LYS A 463 -9.08 -7.96 -20.45
CA LYS A 463 -10.31 -8.76 -20.34
C LYS A 463 -11.47 -8.26 -21.22
N GLN A 464 -11.41 -7.05 -21.77
CA GLN A 464 -12.38 -6.55 -22.75
C GLN A 464 -11.96 -6.83 -24.19
N GLY A 465 -10.76 -7.37 -24.40
CA GLY A 465 -10.21 -7.67 -25.72
C GLY A 465 -9.48 -6.49 -26.36
N GLU A 466 -9.30 -5.36 -25.66
CA GLU A 466 -8.43 -4.30 -26.14
C GLU A 466 -6.97 -4.79 -26.14
N SER A 467 -6.19 -4.31 -27.10
CA SER A 467 -4.79 -4.73 -27.24
C SER A 467 -3.84 -3.57 -27.52
N ALA A 468 -2.60 -3.71 -27.06
CA ALA A 468 -1.51 -2.78 -27.32
C ALA A 468 -0.27 -3.55 -27.80
N SER A 469 0.38 -3.06 -28.85
CA SER A 469 1.47 -3.76 -29.55
C SER A 469 2.83 -3.11 -29.25
N SER A 470 3.86 -3.93 -29.08
CA SER A 470 5.25 -3.47 -29.00
C SER A 470 5.75 -2.95 -30.36
N GLU A 471 6.91 -2.31 -30.36
CA GLU A 471 7.71 -2.21 -31.57
C GLU A 471 8.14 -3.60 -32.04
N ALA A 472 8.43 -3.72 -33.33
CA ALA A 472 8.87 -4.97 -33.92
C ALA A 472 10.32 -5.28 -33.52
N VAL A 473 10.60 -6.54 -33.20
CA VAL A 473 11.96 -7.06 -33.01
C VAL A 473 12.25 -8.11 -34.07
N THR A 474 13.44 -8.04 -34.67
CA THR A 474 13.76 -8.81 -35.88
C THR A 474 14.75 -9.92 -35.59
N MET A 475 14.36 -11.14 -35.96
CA MET A 475 15.26 -12.28 -36.11
C MET A 475 15.96 -12.19 -37.47
N GLN A 476 17.28 -12.32 -37.50
CA GLN A 476 18.09 -12.10 -38.72
C GLN A 476 18.15 -13.37 -39.57
N ALA A 477 18.17 -13.20 -40.90
CA ALA A 477 18.42 -14.30 -41.83
C ALA A 477 19.80 -14.95 -41.58
N VAL A 478 19.93 -16.25 -41.91
CA VAL A 478 21.16 -17.04 -41.75
C VAL A 478 21.70 -17.52 -43.09
#